data_AF-A0A314U7A9-F1
#
_entry.id   AF-A0A314U7A9-F1
#
_cell.length_a   1.000
_cell.length_b   1.000
_cell.length_c   1.000
_cell.angle_alpha   90.00
_cell.angle_beta   90.00
_cell.angle_gamma   90.00
#
_symmetry.space_group_name_H-M   'P 1'
#
loop_
_entity.id
_entity.type
_entity.pdbx_description
1 polymer ?
#
loop_
_entity_poly.entity_id
_entity_poly.type
_entity_poly.pdbx_seq_one_letter_code
_entity_poly.pdbx_strand_id
1 'polypeptide(L)'
;MQQHTQLSLVTHLSLFFILFSSLNVALSAAGRNLGAVENPFSPKAYLVRYWNKEVRNDAEKPSFLLSKASPLTAVDSAAFAKLASQNGLSSRLPEFCASANLLCFSDLGQSLEKHDKDSSFTGYADKNFTNYGTDRLAGVDSFKNYSLDQNLPVDSFRRYSHDSVNHKDQFTNYASGGNVVDQSFTSYAGGATSGTGEFKKYADSVNVPNLRFNSYSDDSNGRAQSFTSYTENGNAGDQSFTSYSKNGNGAPNVFTGYGTSSNVVGSGFTGYGQTGNGASDKFNNYGEDMNNPVNRFKSYGDGGNAAVETFTSYRDKANVGEDSFQSYAKNSNGEKINFANYGKSFNVGFDKFTGYGKGAQGQSIGFKIYGVNNSFSDYAKKESVSFKSYTKASSGKGTTMAASGSLVKRWVEPGKFFRESMLKKGVVMPMPDIEDKMPKRSFLPGPYPPNYHLPLPKSGS
;
A
#
# COMPACT_ATOMS: atom_id res chain seq x y z
N MET A 1 56.84 -9.24 -70.45
CA MET A 1 55.47 -8.72 -70.63
C MET A 1 54.56 -9.67 -69.86
N GLN A 2 53.77 -9.33 -68.85
CA GLN A 2 53.35 -8.10 -68.18
C GLN A 2 53.47 -8.33 -66.66
N GLN A 3 53.88 -7.33 -65.89
CA GLN A 3 53.76 -7.36 -64.43
C GLN A 3 52.45 -6.64 -64.05
N HIS A 4 51.55 -7.38 -63.40
CA HIS A 4 50.31 -6.86 -62.85
C HIS A 4 50.59 -5.88 -61.70
N THR A 5 50.06 -4.66 -61.80
CA THR A 5 50.01 -3.70 -60.68
C THR A 5 48.60 -3.75 -60.10
N GLN A 6 48.48 -4.36 -58.92
CA GLN A 6 47.28 -4.31 -58.07
C GLN A 6 47.06 -2.86 -57.61
N LEU A 7 46.02 -2.20 -58.12
CA LEU A 7 45.59 -0.88 -57.67
C LEU A 7 44.96 -1.02 -56.27
N SER A 8 45.48 -0.27 -55.31
CA SER A 8 45.11 -0.30 -53.90
C SER A 8 43.64 0.10 -53.66
N LEU A 9 42.85 -0.87 -53.17
CA LEU A 9 41.45 -0.70 -52.71
C LEU A 9 41.33 0.23 -51.48
N VAL A 10 42.45 0.57 -50.82
CA VAL A 10 42.49 1.35 -49.57
C VAL A 10 42.28 2.86 -49.80
N THR A 11 42.59 3.37 -51.00
CA THR A 11 42.43 4.80 -51.32
C THR A 11 40.97 5.19 -51.57
N HIS A 12 40.15 4.28 -52.09
CA HIS A 12 38.74 4.57 -52.38
C HIS A 12 37.86 4.53 -51.11
N LEU A 13 38.20 3.68 -50.13
CA LEU A 13 37.50 3.63 -48.84
C LEU A 13 37.76 4.87 -47.97
N SER A 14 38.94 5.50 -48.13
CA SER A 14 39.35 6.68 -47.38
C SER A 14 38.69 7.98 -47.88
N LEU A 15 38.39 8.08 -49.18
CA LEU A 15 37.64 9.23 -49.72
C LEU A 15 36.15 9.19 -49.37
N PHE A 16 35.56 8.01 -49.19
CA PHE A 16 34.14 7.86 -48.81
C PHE A 16 33.87 8.28 -47.36
N PHE A 17 34.83 8.13 -46.45
CA PHE A 17 34.70 8.55 -45.05
C PHE A 17 34.73 10.07 -44.85
N ILE A 18 35.43 10.80 -45.73
CA ILE A 18 35.53 12.27 -45.66
C ILE A 18 34.25 12.94 -46.19
N LEU A 19 33.56 12.33 -47.16
CA LEU A 19 32.27 12.80 -47.69
C LEU A 19 31.09 12.63 -46.72
N PHE A 20 31.10 11.61 -45.84
CA PHE A 20 30.05 11.47 -44.81
C PHE A 20 30.27 12.34 -43.56
N SER A 21 31.48 12.85 -43.33
CA SER A 21 31.76 13.74 -42.18
C SER A 21 31.34 15.19 -42.42
N SER A 22 31.09 15.60 -43.67
CA SER A 22 30.75 16.97 -44.04
C SER A 22 29.23 17.25 -44.17
N LEU A 23 28.37 16.27 -43.91
CA LEU A 23 26.90 16.45 -43.89
C LEU A 23 26.31 16.80 -42.53
N ASN A 24 27.14 17.24 -41.57
CA ASN A 24 26.66 17.93 -40.38
C ASN A 24 27.03 19.42 -40.49
N VAL A 25 26.04 20.27 -40.26
CA VAL A 25 26.07 21.75 -40.22
C VAL A 25 25.71 22.46 -41.53
N ALA A 26 24.39 22.60 -41.76
CA ALA A 26 23.81 23.80 -42.34
C ALA A 26 22.30 23.88 -42.04
N LEU A 27 21.93 24.47 -40.90
CA LEU A 27 20.78 25.39 -40.83
C LEU A 27 20.84 26.17 -39.51
N SER A 28 21.42 27.37 -39.58
CA SER A 28 21.18 28.42 -38.60
C SER A 28 20.53 29.61 -39.31
N ALA A 29 19.34 29.98 -38.83
CA ALA A 29 18.83 31.33 -38.64
C ALA A 29 17.36 31.50 -39.09
N ALA A 30 16.46 31.42 -38.11
CA ALA A 30 15.51 32.51 -37.85
C ALA A 30 14.94 32.38 -36.43
N GLY A 31 15.56 33.07 -35.48
CA GLY A 31 14.89 33.63 -34.30
C GLY A 31 14.69 32.75 -33.06
N ARG A 32 15.45 33.10 -32.01
CA ARG A 32 15.08 33.20 -30.58
C ARG A 32 15.95 32.37 -29.61
N ASN A 33 16.59 33.11 -28.70
CA ASN A 33 17.18 32.76 -27.41
C ASN A 33 18.12 31.55 -27.35
N LEU A 34 19.43 31.85 -27.36
CA LEU A 34 20.51 30.98 -26.92
C LEU A 34 20.41 30.71 -25.41
N GLY A 35 19.57 29.76 -25.03
CA GLY A 35 19.90 28.81 -23.96
C GLY A 35 20.71 27.67 -24.57
N ALA A 36 21.62 27.06 -23.81
CA ALA A 36 22.49 25.96 -24.26
C ALA A 36 21.77 25.00 -25.23
N VAL A 37 22.38 24.73 -26.39
CA VAL A 37 21.84 23.84 -27.43
C VAL A 37 21.51 22.49 -26.78
N GLU A 38 20.23 22.25 -26.49
CA GLU A 38 19.77 20.98 -25.91
C GLU A 38 20.09 19.86 -26.90
N ASN A 39 20.79 18.83 -26.43
CA ASN A 39 21.17 17.70 -27.26
C ASN A 39 19.91 16.99 -27.81
N PRO A 40 19.84 16.70 -29.13
CA PRO A 40 18.63 16.15 -29.79
C PRO A 40 18.25 14.74 -29.34
N PHE A 41 19.13 14.07 -28.59
CA PHE A 41 18.95 12.72 -28.06
C PHE A 41 18.58 12.69 -26.58
N SER A 42 18.29 13.84 -25.96
CA SER A 42 17.71 13.88 -24.62
C SER A 42 16.23 13.43 -24.63
N PRO A 43 15.70 12.91 -23.50
CA PRO A 43 14.28 12.58 -23.33
C PRO A 43 13.33 13.75 -23.66
N LYS A 44 13.71 14.95 -23.25
CA LYS A 44 12.94 16.17 -23.53
C LYS A 44 12.93 16.51 -25.03
N ALA A 45 14.07 16.39 -25.71
CA ALA A 45 14.14 16.58 -27.16
C ALA A 45 13.32 15.53 -27.94
N TYR A 46 13.27 14.28 -27.44
CA TYR A 46 12.38 13.26 -28.00
C TYR A 46 10.91 13.70 -27.92
N LEU A 47 10.45 14.17 -26.75
CA LEU A 47 9.06 14.60 -26.56
C LEU A 47 8.69 15.76 -27.50
N VAL A 48 9.59 16.74 -27.64
CA VAL A 48 9.42 17.87 -28.55
C VAL A 48 9.29 17.40 -30.00
N ARG A 49 10.14 16.46 -30.44
CA ARG A 49 10.09 15.88 -31.79
C ARG A 49 8.80 15.09 -32.02
N TYR A 50 8.39 14.27 -31.04
CA TYR A 50 7.15 13.50 -31.13
C TYR A 50 5.94 14.44 -31.23
N TRP A 51 5.89 15.48 -30.41
CA TRP A 51 4.84 16.50 -30.50
C TRP A 51 4.78 17.16 -31.87
N ASN A 52 5.92 17.61 -32.42
CA ASN A 52 5.98 18.22 -33.76
C ASN A 52 5.51 17.28 -34.88
N LYS A 53 5.68 15.96 -34.68
CA LYS A 53 5.28 14.96 -35.66
C LYS A 53 3.78 14.67 -35.62
N GLU A 54 3.23 14.48 -34.41
CA GLU A 54 1.85 14.03 -34.21
C GLU A 54 0.86 15.20 -34.11
N VAL A 55 1.28 16.35 -33.59
CA VAL A 55 0.47 17.56 -33.47
C VAL A 55 0.89 18.54 -34.57
N ARG A 56 0.18 18.48 -35.70
CA ARG A 56 0.45 19.31 -36.89
C ARG A 56 -0.22 20.68 -36.80
N ASN A 57 0.15 21.46 -35.80
CA ASN A 57 -0.25 22.86 -35.69
C ASN A 57 0.91 23.73 -35.17
N ASP A 58 0.79 25.04 -35.37
CA ASP A 58 1.78 26.02 -34.93
C ASP A 58 1.53 26.51 -33.49
N ALA A 59 0.69 25.81 -32.72
CA ALA A 59 0.39 26.19 -31.35
C ALA A 59 1.63 26.03 -30.46
N GLU A 60 1.80 26.95 -29.51
CA GLU A 60 2.86 26.83 -28.51
C GLU A 60 2.71 25.52 -27.74
N LYS A 61 3.83 24.81 -27.56
CA LYS A 61 3.85 23.55 -26.82
C LYS A 61 3.48 23.81 -25.37
N PRO A 62 2.56 23.03 -24.77
CA PRO A 62 2.18 23.23 -23.38
C PRO A 62 3.39 23.19 -22.46
N SER A 63 3.71 24.31 -21.81
CA SER A 63 4.86 24.45 -20.91
C SER A 63 4.79 23.46 -19.74
N PHE A 64 3.58 23.16 -19.28
CA PHE A 64 3.31 22.13 -18.27
C PHE A 64 3.75 20.72 -18.70
N LEU A 65 3.56 20.33 -19.97
CA LEU A 65 3.99 19.01 -20.44
C LEU A 65 5.51 18.95 -20.58
N LEU A 66 6.12 20.01 -21.10
CA LEU A 66 7.57 20.08 -21.25
C LEU A 66 8.29 20.16 -19.90
N SER A 67 7.68 20.78 -18.88
CA SER A 67 8.25 20.82 -17.53
C SER A 67 8.22 19.47 -16.82
N LYS A 68 7.37 18.55 -17.27
CA LYS A 68 7.31 17.15 -16.82
C LYS A 68 8.17 16.21 -17.69
N ALA A 69 8.94 16.69 -18.65
CA ALA A 69 9.92 15.86 -19.35
C ALA A 69 11.13 15.55 -18.45
N SER A 70 11.75 14.38 -18.62
CA SER A 70 12.95 14.03 -17.85
C SER A 70 14.11 14.99 -18.17
N PRO A 71 14.83 15.49 -17.14
CA PRO A 71 15.98 16.36 -17.32
C PRO A 71 17.26 15.60 -17.69
N LEU A 72 17.21 14.27 -17.86
CA LEU A 72 18.39 13.49 -18.25
C LEU A 72 19.06 14.10 -19.46
N THR A 73 20.38 14.22 -19.40
CA THR A 73 21.16 14.57 -20.59
C THR A 73 21.16 13.40 -21.57
N ALA A 74 21.55 13.65 -22.82
CA ALA A 74 21.73 12.58 -23.79
C ALA A 74 22.82 11.57 -23.36
N VAL A 75 23.85 12.05 -22.65
CA VAL A 75 24.94 11.21 -22.13
C VAL A 75 24.41 10.30 -21.03
N ASP A 76 23.70 10.86 -20.04
CA ASP A 76 23.11 10.07 -18.95
C ASP A 76 22.10 9.06 -19.50
N SER A 77 21.27 9.49 -20.46
CA SER A 77 20.30 8.62 -21.12
C SER A 77 20.97 7.43 -21.80
N ALA A 78 22.06 7.66 -22.53
CA ALA A 78 22.82 6.59 -23.18
C ALA A 78 23.50 5.66 -22.16
N ALA A 79 24.07 6.23 -21.08
CA ALA A 79 24.73 5.46 -20.02
C ALA A 79 23.74 4.55 -19.26
N PHE A 80 22.61 5.10 -18.83
CA PHE A 80 21.58 4.32 -18.14
C PHE A 80 20.86 3.33 -19.06
N ALA A 81 20.64 3.66 -20.34
CA ALA A 81 20.11 2.71 -21.31
C ALA A 81 21.06 1.51 -21.53
N LYS A 82 22.37 1.76 -21.57
CA LYS A 82 23.37 0.69 -21.62
C LYS A 82 23.32 -0.20 -20.38
N LEU A 83 23.28 0.39 -19.18
CA LEU A 83 23.14 -0.37 -17.92
C LEU A 83 21.84 -1.19 -17.90
N ALA A 84 20.73 -0.62 -18.36
CA ALA A 84 19.45 -1.31 -18.45
C ALA A 84 19.51 -2.52 -19.40
N SER A 85 20.13 -2.36 -20.58
CA SER A 85 20.31 -3.46 -21.56
C SER A 85 21.16 -4.62 -21.03
N GLN A 86 21.96 -4.36 -20.00
CA GLN A 86 22.84 -5.34 -19.35
C GLN A 86 22.26 -5.86 -18.02
N ASN A 87 21.00 -5.57 -17.71
CA ASN A 87 20.36 -5.85 -16.41
C ASN A 87 21.13 -5.26 -15.19
N GLY A 88 21.95 -4.22 -15.40
CA GLY A 88 22.78 -3.58 -14.38
C GLY A 88 22.19 -2.31 -13.79
N LEU A 89 21.02 -1.85 -14.26
CA LEU A 89 20.42 -0.57 -13.83
C LEU A 89 20.14 -0.52 -12.33
N SER A 90 19.77 -1.65 -11.70
CA SER A 90 19.50 -1.74 -10.25
C SER A 90 20.68 -1.26 -9.40
N SER A 91 21.91 -1.53 -9.84
CA SER A 91 23.13 -1.12 -9.11
C SER A 91 23.36 0.39 -9.05
N ARG A 92 22.70 1.15 -9.93
CA ARG A 92 22.81 2.62 -10.05
C ARG A 92 21.43 3.28 -10.02
N LEU A 93 20.43 2.58 -9.47
CA LEU A 93 19.03 3.05 -9.46
C LEU A 93 18.86 4.40 -8.77
N PRO A 94 19.47 4.68 -7.60
CA PRO A 94 19.35 6.00 -6.97
C PRO A 94 19.89 7.14 -7.86
N GLU A 95 21.03 6.91 -8.50
CA GLU A 95 21.66 7.88 -9.41
C GLU A 95 20.80 8.12 -10.67
N PHE A 96 20.27 7.05 -11.26
CA PHE A 96 19.36 7.14 -12.40
C PHE A 96 18.15 7.99 -12.06
N CYS A 97 17.53 7.73 -10.91
CA CYS A 97 16.26 8.35 -10.57
C CYS A 97 16.41 9.80 -10.11
N ALA A 98 17.49 10.12 -9.39
CA ALA A 98 17.88 11.49 -9.10
C ALA A 98 18.12 12.28 -10.39
N SER A 99 18.91 11.74 -11.32
CA SER A 99 19.20 12.39 -12.60
C SER A 99 17.99 12.48 -13.54
N ALA A 100 17.04 11.57 -13.41
CA ALA A 100 15.86 11.53 -14.25
C ALA A 100 14.62 12.23 -13.68
N ASN A 101 14.70 12.79 -12.47
CA ASN A 101 13.54 13.24 -11.69
C ASN A 101 12.44 12.14 -11.63
N LEU A 102 12.85 10.90 -11.38
CA LEU A 102 11.94 9.78 -11.23
C LEU A 102 11.75 9.43 -9.77
N LEU A 103 10.54 8.99 -9.45
CA LEU A 103 10.27 8.36 -8.18
C LEU A 103 10.82 6.93 -8.23
N CYS A 104 11.90 6.68 -7.52
CA CYS A 104 12.41 5.32 -7.34
C CYS A 104 12.55 5.00 -5.88
N PHE A 105 12.09 3.80 -5.57
CA PHE A 105 12.18 3.21 -4.26
C PHE A 105 13.61 2.70 -4.11
N SER A 106 14.41 3.37 -3.25
CA SER A 106 15.70 2.85 -2.86
C SER A 106 15.47 1.51 -2.16
N ASP A 107 16.09 0.44 -2.65
CA ASP A 107 16.13 -0.81 -1.92
C ASP A 107 17.07 -0.59 -0.72
N LEU A 108 16.52 -0.17 0.42
CA LEU A 108 17.31 0.04 1.61
C LEU A 108 17.95 -1.31 1.99
N GLY A 109 19.28 -1.35 2.06
CA GLY A 109 20.00 -2.54 2.50
C GLY A 109 19.55 -2.98 3.90
N GLN A 110 19.74 -4.26 4.23
CA GLN A 110 19.44 -4.75 5.58
C GLN A 110 20.35 -4.06 6.60
N SER A 111 19.77 -3.45 7.63
CA SER A 111 20.55 -3.04 8.81
C SER A 111 20.92 -4.27 9.62
N LEU A 112 22.20 -4.47 9.95
CA LEU A 112 22.63 -5.56 10.84
C LEU A 112 22.63 -5.15 12.32
N GLU A 113 22.08 -3.98 12.65
CA GLU A 113 22.00 -3.48 14.02
C GLU A 113 21.20 -4.43 14.91
N LYS A 114 21.78 -4.76 16.06
CA LYS A 114 21.15 -5.50 17.14
C LYS A 114 21.17 -4.64 18.39
N HIS A 115 20.13 -4.76 19.19
CA HIS A 115 20.00 -4.04 20.43
C HIS A 115 19.72 -5.03 21.56
N ASP A 116 20.67 -5.13 22.49
CA ASP A 116 20.63 -6.11 23.58
C ASP A 116 19.93 -5.57 24.85
N LYS A 117 19.49 -4.30 24.82
CA LYS A 117 18.91 -3.57 25.96
C LYS A 117 17.57 -2.93 25.61
N ASP A 118 16.75 -2.71 26.65
CA ASP A 118 15.49 -1.97 26.57
C ASP A 118 15.78 -0.61 25.96
N SER A 119 15.04 -0.25 24.93
CA SER A 119 15.23 1.02 24.23
C SER A 119 13.89 1.71 24.00
N SER A 120 13.97 3.04 23.99
CA SER A 120 12.87 3.92 23.64
C SER A 120 13.26 4.75 22.43
N PHE A 121 12.55 4.51 21.33
CA PHE A 121 12.83 5.10 20.04
C PHE A 121 11.88 6.25 19.76
N THR A 122 12.38 7.48 19.71
CA THR A 122 11.54 8.67 19.56
C THR A 122 11.31 9.09 18.10
N GLY A 123 12.23 8.78 17.18
CA GLY A 123 12.12 9.14 15.76
C GLY A 123 13.16 8.44 14.88
N TYR A 124 12.69 7.75 13.85
CA TYR A 124 13.48 7.01 12.86
C TYR A 124 12.87 7.20 11.48
N ALA A 125 13.67 7.35 10.44
CA ALA A 125 13.23 7.44 9.05
C ALA A 125 14.38 7.00 8.12
N ASP A 126 14.05 6.61 6.88
CA ASP A 126 14.99 6.28 5.79
C ASP A 126 15.99 5.16 6.16
N LYS A 127 15.55 4.20 6.99
CA LYS A 127 16.39 3.12 7.53
C LYS A 127 15.57 1.86 7.76
N ASN A 128 15.96 0.77 7.12
CA ASN A 128 15.41 -0.55 7.40
C ASN A 128 15.81 -1.04 8.80
N PHE A 129 14.86 -1.66 9.49
CA PHE A 129 15.12 -2.32 10.77
C PHE A 129 15.00 -3.83 10.64
N THR A 130 16.05 -4.56 11.00
CA THR A 130 16.07 -6.02 10.83
C THR A 130 15.56 -6.76 12.05
N ASN A 131 15.98 -6.36 13.25
CA ASN A 131 15.59 -7.09 14.45
C ASN A 131 15.69 -6.25 15.73
N TYR A 132 14.66 -6.33 16.56
CA TYR A 132 14.62 -5.71 17.87
C TYR A 132 13.75 -6.53 18.84
N GLY A 133 14.08 -6.56 20.13
CA GLY A 133 13.25 -7.26 21.12
C GLY A 133 13.36 -8.79 21.10
N THR A 134 14.25 -9.37 20.29
CA THR A 134 14.30 -10.83 20.10
C THR A 134 14.92 -11.58 21.27
N ASP A 135 14.34 -12.73 21.65
CA ASP A 135 14.79 -13.61 22.74
C ASP A 135 14.88 -12.91 24.11
N ARG A 136 14.16 -11.79 24.30
CA ARG A 136 14.28 -10.97 25.51
C ARG A 136 13.43 -11.52 26.64
N LEU A 137 14.02 -11.57 27.84
CA LEU A 137 13.35 -11.99 29.07
C LEU A 137 12.92 -10.76 29.88
N ALA A 138 11.62 -10.56 30.01
CA ALA A 138 11.00 -9.41 30.66
C ALA A 138 11.51 -8.06 30.11
N GLY A 139 11.01 -6.95 30.65
CA GLY A 139 11.38 -5.61 30.20
C GLY A 139 10.32 -4.97 29.30
N VAL A 140 10.65 -3.77 28.82
CA VAL A 140 9.75 -2.94 28.02
C VAL A 140 10.50 -2.31 26.86
N ASP A 141 9.95 -2.49 25.67
CA ASP A 141 10.45 -1.92 24.44
C ASP A 141 9.40 -0.99 23.83
N SER A 142 9.82 0.22 23.48
CA SER A 142 8.91 1.25 22.98
C SER A 142 9.42 1.93 21.71
N PHE A 143 8.61 1.90 20.66
CA PHE A 143 8.82 2.61 19.41
C PHE A 143 7.76 3.68 19.23
N LYS A 144 8.15 4.95 19.22
CA LYS A 144 7.19 6.07 19.12
C LYS A 144 6.93 6.44 17.66
N ASN A 145 7.97 6.74 16.88
CA ASN A 145 7.81 7.24 15.52
C ASN A 145 8.80 6.59 14.55
N TYR A 146 8.25 5.87 13.59
CA TYR A 146 8.96 5.34 12.43
C TYR A 146 8.41 5.99 11.17
N SER A 147 9.24 6.67 10.39
CA SER A 147 8.94 7.40 9.16
C SER A 147 7.77 8.39 9.24
N LEU A 148 7.68 9.12 10.35
CA LEU A 148 6.60 10.10 10.62
C LEU A 148 6.70 11.34 9.70
N ASP A 149 5.56 11.77 9.16
CA ASP A 149 5.37 12.98 8.34
C ASP A 149 6.29 13.05 7.11
N GLN A 150 6.78 11.90 6.65
CA GLN A 150 7.62 11.79 5.46
C GLN A 150 6.79 11.82 4.19
N ASN A 151 7.22 12.57 3.19
CA ASN A 151 6.48 12.67 1.94
C ASN A 151 6.46 11.33 1.17
N LEU A 152 7.61 10.63 1.15
CA LEU A 152 7.83 9.41 0.38
C LEU A 152 8.64 8.36 1.15
N PRO A 153 8.19 7.91 2.33
CA PRO A 153 8.96 6.94 3.09
C PRO A 153 8.91 5.60 2.38
N VAL A 154 10.08 4.99 2.21
CA VAL A 154 10.28 3.66 1.61
C VAL A 154 11.13 2.85 2.55
N ASP A 155 10.50 2.08 3.42
CA ASP A 155 11.19 1.32 4.46
C ASP A 155 10.52 -0.02 4.73
N SER A 156 11.26 -0.87 5.42
CA SER A 156 10.79 -2.15 5.92
C SER A 156 11.25 -2.37 7.35
N PHE A 157 10.33 -2.88 8.16
CA PHE A 157 10.60 -3.30 9.52
C PHE A 157 10.40 -4.80 9.62
N ARG A 158 11.47 -5.53 9.89
CA ARG A 158 11.45 -6.98 9.75
C ARG A 158 10.99 -7.68 11.03
N ARG A 159 11.61 -7.46 12.18
CA ARG A 159 11.25 -8.20 13.41
C ARG A 159 11.23 -7.32 14.65
N TYR A 160 10.14 -7.42 15.41
CA TYR A 160 9.98 -6.80 16.71
C TYR A 160 9.53 -7.85 17.72
N SER A 161 10.23 -8.02 18.84
CA SER A 161 9.86 -8.88 19.96
C SER A 161 9.72 -10.38 19.64
N HIS A 162 10.48 -10.90 18.68
CA HIS A 162 10.41 -12.31 18.29
C HIS A 162 10.92 -13.24 19.41
N ASP A 163 10.24 -14.34 19.72
CA ASP A 163 10.60 -15.32 20.76
C ASP A 163 10.83 -14.71 22.17
N SER A 164 10.34 -13.50 22.44
CA SER A 164 10.50 -12.87 23.74
C SER A 164 9.62 -13.53 24.81
N VAL A 165 10.04 -13.44 26.07
CA VAL A 165 9.36 -14.06 27.22
C VAL A 165 8.98 -13.01 28.25
N ASN A 166 7.69 -12.91 28.58
CA ASN A 166 7.15 -11.94 29.55
C ASN A 166 7.49 -10.47 29.23
N HIS A 167 7.75 -10.18 27.95
CA HIS A 167 8.19 -8.88 27.48
C HIS A 167 7.00 -7.96 27.17
N LYS A 168 7.15 -6.65 27.37
CA LYS A 168 6.14 -5.65 27.01
C LYS A 168 6.60 -4.81 25.84
N ASP A 169 5.71 -4.61 24.88
CA ASP A 169 6.05 -4.04 23.60
C ASP A 169 5.04 -2.97 23.19
N GLN A 170 5.54 -1.81 22.78
CA GLN A 170 4.72 -0.67 22.40
C GLN A 170 5.20 -0.09 21.08
N PHE A 171 4.32 0.01 20.09
CA PHE A 171 4.60 0.68 18.81
C PHE A 171 3.51 1.73 18.57
N THR A 172 3.90 3.01 18.50
CA THR A 172 2.93 4.11 18.44
C THR A 172 2.60 4.50 17.01
N ASN A 173 3.58 4.95 16.23
CA ASN A 173 3.37 5.44 14.87
C ASN A 173 4.35 4.81 13.89
N TYR A 174 3.81 4.20 12.85
CA TYR A 174 4.55 3.72 11.69
C TYR A 174 4.05 4.46 10.45
N ALA A 175 4.94 5.15 9.73
CA ALA A 175 4.70 5.90 8.51
C ALA A 175 3.46 6.84 8.52
N SER A 176 3.11 7.39 9.69
CA SER A 176 1.91 8.23 9.82
C SER A 176 2.16 9.64 9.27
N GLY A 177 1.13 10.26 8.70
CA GLY A 177 1.19 11.61 8.14
C GLY A 177 1.90 11.74 6.78
N GLY A 178 2.35 10.62 6.20
CA GLY A 178 3.03 10.63 4.92
C GLY A 178 2.11 10.85 3.71
N ASN A 179 2.68 11.14 2.54
CA ASN A 179 1.90 11.37 1.32
C ASN A 179 1.79 10.10 0.47
N VAL A 180 2.89 9.62 -0.12
CA VAL A 180 2.93 8.33 -0.84
C VAL A 180 3.84 7.39 -0.08
N VAL A 181 3.25 6.44 0.63
CA VAL A 181 3.96 5.58 1.58
C VAL A 181 4.03 4.17 1.00
N ASP A 182 5.24 3.66 0.75
CA ASP A 182 5.44 2.24 0.41
C ASP A 182 6.23 1.56 1.52
N GLN A 183 5.56 0.70 2.28
CA GLN A 183 6.15 0.17 3.50
C GLN A 183 5.75 -1.27 3.78
N SER A 184 6.62 -1.94 4.54
CA SER A 184 6.32 -3.27 5.02
C SER A 184 6.74 -3.54 6.46
N PHE A 185 5.92 -4.31 7.18
CA PHE A 185 6.24 -4.85 8.50
C PHE A 185 6.17 -6.37 8.45
N THR A 186 7.27 -7.07 8.72
CA THR A 186 7.33 -8.52 8.52
C THR A 186 6.79 -9.31 9.71
N SER A 187 7.24 -9.04 10.94
CA SER A 187 6.74 -9.78 12.11
C SER A 187 6.81 -8.99 13.40
N TYR A 188 5.71 -8.95 14.14
CA TYR A 188 5.63 -8.41 15.49
C TYR A 188 5.31 -9.55 16.47
N ALA A 189 6.09 -9.72 17.53
CA ALA A 189 5.89 -10.70 18.61
C ALA A 189 5.72 -12.16 18.16
N GLY A 190 6.32 -12.57 17.04
CA GLY A 190 6.27 -13.95 16.57
C GLY A 190 6.94 -14.90 17.57
N GLY A 191 6.30 -16.02 17.92
CA GLY A 191 6.83 -17.01 18.87
C GLY A 191 6.93 -16.56 20.33
N ALA A 192 6.50 -15.34 20.65
CA ALA A 192 6.66 -14.78 21.99
C ALA A 192 5.76 -15.48 23.03
N THR A 193 6.28 -15.64 24.25
CA THR A 193 5.58 -16.29 25.36
C THR A 193 5.28 -15.31 26.50
N SER A 194 4.03 -15.19 26.92
CA SER A 194 3.56 -14.24 27.94
C SER A 194 3.85 -12.78 27.57
N GLY A 195 3.55 -11.86 28.48
CA GLY A 195 3.73 -10.42 28.29
C GLY A 195 2.59 -9.76 27.53
N THR A 196 2.85 -8.57 27.00
CA THR A 196 1.83 -7.74 26.33
C THR A 196 2.40 -7.03 25.11
N GLY A 197 1.60 -6.82 24.08
CA GLY A 197 2.00 -5.99 22.94
C GLY A 197 0.89 -5.05 22.48
N GLU A 198 1.30 -3.84 22.09
CA GLU A 198 0.43 -2.81 21.56
C GLU A 198 1.02 -2.21 20.27
N PHE A 199 0.21 -2.16 19.22
CA PHE A 199 0.49 -1.43 17.99
C PHE A 199 -0.62 -0.42 17.73
N LYS A 200 -0.32 0.88 17.84
CA LYS A 200 -1.35 1.93 17.77
C LYS A 200 -1.69 2.33 16.34
N LYS A 201 -0.70 2.68 15.52
CA LYS A 201 -0.97 3.28 14.20
C LYS A 201 0.00 2.79 13.13
N TYR A 202 -0.57 2.18 12.09
CA TYR A 202 0.12 1.84 10.87
C TYR A 202 -0.37 2.74 9.73
N ALA A 203 0.50 3.61 9.20
CA ALA A 203 0.26 4.53 8.09
C ALA A 203 -0.99 5.41 8.23
N ASP A 204 -1.16 6.00 9.41
CA ASP A 204 -2.31 6.84 9.72
C ASP A 204 -2.28 8.18 8.94
N SER A 205 -3.42 8.59 8.38
CA SER A 205 -3.60 9.87 7.66
C SER A 205 -2.72 10.03 6.40
N VAL A 206 -2.47 8.92 5.70
CA VAL A 206 -1.64 8.86 4.50
C VAL A 206 -2.47 9.01 3.23
N ASN A 207 -2.06 9.85 2.27
CA ASN A 207 -2.83 10.08 1.05
C ASN A 207 -2.87 8.84 0.14
N VAL A 208 -1.71 8.26 -0.19
CA VAL A 208 -1.54 7.11 -1.08
C VAL A 208 -0.70 5.99 -0.43
N PRO A 209 -1.31 5.15 0.44
CA PRO A 209 -0.68 3.93 0.97
C PRO A 209 -0.40 2.83 -0.09
N ASN A 210 0.75 2.18 0.02
CA ASN A 210 1.09 0.87 -0.54
C ASN A 210 1.71 0.00 0.56
N LEU A 211 0.89 -0.78 1.26
CA LEU A 211 1.23 -1.25 2.61
C LEU A 211 1.10 -2.76 2.79
N ARG A 212 2.06 -3.34 3.53
CA ARG A 212 2.11 -4.78 3.76
C ARG A 212 2.50 -5.10 5.19
N PHE A 213 1.59 -5.70 5.95
CA PHE A 213 1.91 -6.22 7.28
C PHE A 213 1.75 -7.72 7.27
N ASN A 214 2.84 -8.44 7.50
CA ASN A 214 2.86 -9.86 7.30
C ASN A 214 2.34 -10.61 8.53
N SER A 215 3.04 -10.62 9.67
CA SER A 215 2.56 -11.32 10.86
C SER A 215 2.51 -10.49 12.13
N TYR A 216 1.42 -10.60 12.87
CA TYR A 216 1.26 -9.99 14.19
C TYR A 216 0.91 -11.07 15.21
N SER A 217 1.87 -11.38 16.08
CA SER A 217 1.76 -12.33 17.18
C SER A 217 1.49 -13.79 16.75
N ASP A 218 1.94 -14.17 15.56
CA ASP A 218 1.88 -15.57 15.13
C ASP A 218 2.73 -16.46 16.05
N ASP A 219 2.27 -17.69 16.29
CA ASP A 219 2.91 -18.69 17.14
C ASP A 219 3.15 -18.25 18.60
N SER A 220 2.47 -17.19 19.06
CA SER A 220 2.62 -16.68 20.43
C SER A 220 1.85 -17.52 21.46
N ASN A 221 2.29 -17.51 22.72
CA ASN A 221 1.68 -18.31 23.78
C ASN A 221 1.45 -17.49 25.06
N GLY A 222 0.20 -17.34 25.49
CA GLY A 222 -0.19 -16.63 26.72
C GLY A 222 0.01 -15.12 26.67
N ARG A 223 0.13 -14.51 25.49
CA ARG A 223 0.49 -13.11 25.31
C ARG A 223 -0.70 -12.24 24.88
N ALA A 224 -1.08 -11.24 25.69
CA ALA A 224 -2.20 -10.36 25.36
C ALA A 224 -1.78 -9.26 24.37
N GLN A 225 -2.61 -9.00 23.37
CA GLN A 225 -2.18 -8.27 22.18
C GLN A 225 -3.27 -7.34 21.65
N SER A 226 -2.86 -6.11 21.27
CA SER A 226 -3.77 -5.14 20.69
C SER A 226 -3.19 -4.40 19.48
N PHE A 227 -3.96 -4.34 18.40
CA PHE A 227 -3.67 -3.54 17.22
C PHE A 227 -4.80 -2.54 17.01
N THR A 228 -4.48 -1.25 17.10
CA THR A 228 -5.51 -0.20 17.17
C THR A 228 -5.96 0.26 15.78
N SER A 229 -5.05 0.61 14.88
CA SER A 229 -5.44 1.17 13.59
C SER A 229 -4.48 0.83 12.46
N TYR A 230 -5.05 0.36 11.36
CA TYR A 230 -4.38 0.08 10.10
C TYR A 230 -4.92 1.03 9.04
N THR A 231 -4.13 2.04 8.70
CA THR A 231 -4.38 3.09 7.71
C THR A 231 -5.76 3.71 7.82
N GLU A 232 -5.84 4.82 8.53
CA GLU A 232 -7.09 5.59 8.65
C GLU A 232 -6.98 6.87 7.82
N ASN A 233 -8.10 7.34 7.27
CA ASN A 233 -8.17 8.58 6.47
C ASN A 233 -7.23 8.56 5.25
N GLY A 234 -7.19 7.43 4.54
CA GLY A 234 -6.47 7.32 3.27
C GLY A 234 -7.30 7.81 2.10
N ASN A 235 -6.67 8.36 1.05
CA ASN A 235 -7.42 8.82 -0.13
C ASN A 235 -7.49 7.73 -1.22
N ALA A 236 -6.36 7.10 -1.55
CA ALA A 236 -6.28 6.05 -2.56
C ALA A 236 -5.15 5.07 -2.24
N GLY A 237 -5.05 3.95 -2.95
CA GLY A 237 -3.92 3.02 -2.81
C GLY A 237 -4.32 1.65 -2.28
N ASP A 238 -3.33 0.82 -1.94
CA ASP A 238 -3.51 -0.59 -1.61
C ASP A 238 -2.85 -0.98 -0.29
N GLN A 239 -3.50 -1.88 0.43
CA GLN A 239 -3.02 -2.36 1.71
C GLN A 239 -3.37 -3.81 1.97
N SER A 240 -2.48 -4.49 2.70
CA SER A 240 -2.62 -5.91 3.00
C SER A 240 -2.11 -6.29 4.39
N PHE A 241 -2.86 -7.15 5.07
CA PHE A 241 -2.49 -7.78 6.33
C PHE A 241 -2.57 -9.31 6.17
N THR A 242 -1.47 -10.01 6.40
CA THR A 242 -1.43 -11.46 6.12
C THR A 242 -1.97 -12.28 7.29
N SER A 243 -1.41 -12.14 8.49
CA SER A 243 -1.77 -12.98 9.63
C SER A 243 -1.75 -12.24 10.95
N TYR A 244 -2.81 -12.45 11.73
CA TYR A 244 -2.94 -11.99 13.10
C TYR A 244 -3.16 -13.21 14.01
N SER A 245 -2.24 -13.44 14.95
CA SER A 245 -2.28 -14.49 15.95
C SER A 245 -2.52 -15.89 15.39
N LYS A 246 -1.94 -16.19 14.22
CA LYS A 246 -1.99 -17.55 13.66
C LYS A 246 -1.25 -18.51 14.59
N ASN A 247 -1.84 -19.67 14.89
CA ASN A 247 -1.34 -20.66 15.86
C ASN A 247 -1.15 -20.11 17.30
N GLY A 248 -1.67 -18.92 17.62
CA GLY A 248 -1.50 -18.32 18.94
C GLY A 248 -2.28 -19.08 20.02
N ASN A 249 -1.83 -19.04 21.28
CA ASN A 249 -2.46 -19.76 22.39
C ASN A 249 -2.71 -18.85 23.61
N GLY A 250 -3.83 -19.06 24.31
CA GLY A 250 -4.06 -18.69 25.71
C GLY A 250 -4.49 -17.25 26.02
N ALA A 251 -4.21 -16.25 25.19
CA ALA A 251 -4.49 -14.86 25.56
C ALA A 251 -5.44 -14.13 24.59
N PRO A 252 -6.21 -13.13 25.08
CA PRO A 252 -7.10 -12.33 24.24
C PRO A 252 -6.38 -11.48 23.21
N ASN A 253 -6.94 -11.45 22.00
CA ASN A 253 -6.50 -10.59 20.90
C ASN A 253 -7.55 -9.53 20.55
N VAL A 254 -7.09 -8.30 20.29
CA VAL A 254 -7.98 -7.22 19.87
C VAL A 254 -7.43 -6.47 18.66
N PHE A 255 -8.19 -6.45 17.58
CA PHE A 255 -7.95 -5.60 16.41
C PHE A 255 -9.07 -4.56 16.31
N THR A 256 -8.73 -3.27 16.34
CA THR A 256 -9.73 -2.21 16.48
C THR A 256 -10.20 -1.62 15.14
N GLY A 257 -9.30 -1.19 14.24
CA GLY A 257 -9.70 -0.48 13.04
C GLY A 257 -8.82 -0.77 11.83
N TYR A 258 -9.46 -0.89 10.67
CA TYR A 258 -8.82 -1.07 9.37
C TYR A 258 -9.52 -0.16 8.35
N GLY A 259 -8.84 0.82 7.76
CA GLY A 259 -9.36 1.60 6.63
C GLY A 259 -10.46 2.63 6.94
N THR A 260 -10.76 2.93 8.20
CA THR A 260 -11.77 3.90 8.66
C THR A 260 -11.61 5.27 8.00
N SER A 261 -12.74 5.87 7.59
CA SER A 261 -12.80 7.20 6.97
C SER A 261 -11.94 7.37 5.72
N SER A 262 -11.63 6.30 5.00
CA SER A 262 -10.82 6.32 3.78
C SER A 262 -11.67 6.39 2.50
N ASN A 263 -11.13 6.91 1.41
CA ASN A 263 -11.86 7.13 0.17
C ASN A 263 -11.83 5.89 -0.76
N VAL A 264 -10.82 5.74 -1.64
CA VAL A 264 -10.71 4.66 -2.63
C VAL A 264 -9.53 3.74 -2.32
N VAL A 265 -9.50 3.18 -1.11
CA VAL A 265 -8.40 2.32 -0.66
C VAL A 265 -8.77 0.83 -0.84
N GLY A 266 -7.95 0.11 -1.60
CA GLY A 266 -8.00 -1.34 -1.75
C GLY A 266 -7.42 -2.03 -0.52
N SER A 267 -8.16 -2.95 0.07
CA SER A 267 -7.86 -3.51 1.39
C SER A 267 -7.92 -5.02 1.40
N GLY A 268 -6.89 -5.67 1.93
CA GLY A 268 -6.78 -7.12 2.03
C GLY A 268 -6.46 -7.59 3.45
N PHE A 269 -7.18 -8.59 3.94
CA PHE A 269 -6.89 -9.28 5.19
C PHE A 269 -6.98 -10.79 5.00
N THR A 270 -5.88 -11.51 5.20
CA THR A 270 -5.83 -12.95 4.89
C THR A 270 -6.29 -13.82 6.05
N GLY A 271 -5.73 -13.69 7.25
CA GLY A 271 -6.02 -14.61 8.34
C GLY A 271 -6.01 -13.93 9.71
N TYR A 272 -7.09 -14.09 10.46
CA TYR A 272 -7.18 -13.71 11.87
C TYR A 272 -7.42 -14.97 12.71
N GLY A 273 -6.62 -15.21 13.75
CA GLY A 273 -6.82 -16.30 14.71
C GLY A 273 -6.82 -17.72 14.10
N GLN A 274 -6.17 -17.90 12.94
CA GLN A 274 -6.11 -19.20 12.27
C GLN A 274 -5.44 -20.23 13.19
N THR A 275 -6.09 -21.38 13.39
CA THR A 275 -5.60 -22.49 14.24
C THR A 275 -5.20 -22.09 15.66
N GLY A 276 -5.66 -20.92 16.13
CA GLY A 276 -5.35 -20.40 17.45
C GLY A 276 -6.21 -21.01 18.54
N ASN A 277 -5.63 -21.16 19.73
CA ASN A 277 -6.26 -21.64 20.96
C ASN A 277 -6.47 -20.45 21.92
N GLY A 278 -7.29 -19.47 21.53
CA GLY A 278 -7.45 -18.21 22.28
C GLY A 278 -8.50 -18.25 23.41
N ALA A 279 -8.43 -17.30 24.35
CA ALA A 279 -9.50 -17.12 25.33
C ALA A 279 -10.68 -16.32 24.73
N SER A 280 -10.42 -15.16 24.13
CA SER A 280 -11.46 -14.30 23.53
C SER A 280 -10.86 -13.33 22.53
N ASP A 281 -11.24 -13.48 21.28
CA ASP A 281 -10.65 -12.79 20.14
C ASP A 281 -11.67 -11.84 19.50
N LYS A 282 -11.23 -10.61 19.21
CA LYS A 282 -12.13 -9.53 18.81
C LYS A 282 -11.57 -8.70 17.65
N PHE A 283 -12.33 -8.64 16.58
CA PHE A 283 -12.14 -7.70 15.48
C PHE A 283 -13.29 -6.69 15.45
N ASN A 284 -13.00 -5.42 15.73
CA ASN A 284 -14.04 -4.41 15.87
C ASN A 284 -14.50 -3.87 14.51
N ASN A 285 -13.59 -3.44 13.64
CA ASN A 285 -14.00 -2.73 12.43
C ASN A 285 -13.11 -2.98 11.22
N TYR A 286 -13.77 -3.25 10.08
CA TYR A 286 -13.19 -3.29 8.75
C TYR A 286 -13.92 -2.33 7.82
N GLY A 287 -13.31 -1.20 7.49
CA GLY A 287 -13.78 -0.27 6.47
C GLY A 287 -14.98 0.61 6.83
N GLU A 288 -15.03 1.14 8.07
CA GLU A 288 -16.08 2.07 8.50
C GLU A 288 -15.96 3.46 7.86
N ASP A 289 -17.09 4.08 7.55
CA ASP A 289 -17.17 5.47 7.04
C ASP A 289 -16.36 5.72 5.75
N MET A 290 -16.15 4.68 4.92
CA MET A 290 -15.40 4.78 3.66
C MET A 290 -16.24 5.30 2.48
N ASN A 291 -15.62 5.77 1.40
CA ASN A 291 -16.38 6.18 0.21
C ASN A 291 -16.57 5.05 -0.82
N ASN A 292 -15.50 4.56 -1.44
CA ASN A 292 -15.57 3.51 -2.46
C ASN A 292 -14.46 2.46 -2.27
N PRO A 293 -14.48 1.71 -1.15
CA PRO A 293 -13.48 0.70 -0.87
C PRO A 293 -13.63 -0.55 -1.73
N VAL A 294 -12.49 -1.24 -1.92
CA VAL A 294 -12.45 -2.61 -2.44
C VAL A 294 -11.85 -3.50 -1.37
N ASN A 295 -12.68 -4.26 -0.66
CA ASN A 295 -12.25 -5.01 0.53
C ASN A 295 -12.22 -6.52 0.29
N ARG A 296 -11.17 -7.19 0.77
CA ARG A 296 -10.99 -8.64 0.63
C ARG A 296 -10.56 -9.25 1.96
N PHE A 297 -11.50 -9.86 2.66
CA PHE A 297 -11.26 -10.59 3.91
C PHE A 297 -11.34 -12.09 3.65
N LYS A 298 -10.24 -12.83 3.80
CA LYS A 298 -10.25 -14.27 3.51
C LYS A 298 -10.74 -15.08 4.69
N SER A 299 -10.09 -15.00 5.85
CA SER A 299 -10.35 -15.94 6.93
C SER A 299 -10.31 -15.33 8.32
N TYR A 300 -11.33 -15.62 9.12
CA TYR A 300 -11.38 -15.31 10.54
C TYR A 300 -11.66 -16.59 11.34
N GLY A 301 -10.79 -16.97 12.29
CA GLY A 301 -10.97 -18.12 13.18
C GLY A 301 -10.99 -19.49 12.49
N ASP A 302 -10.34 -19.67 11.32
CA ASP A 302 -10.31 -20.96 10.62
C ASP A 302 -9.47 -21.99 11.40
N GLY A 303 -10.09 -23.10 11.79
CA GLY A 303 -9.48 -24.15 12.59
C GLY A 303 -9.20 -23.76 14.05
N GLY A 304 -9.64 -22.59 14.50
CA GLY A 304 -9.39 -22.08 15.85
C GLY A 304 -10.25 -22.76 16.93
N ASN A 305 -9.74 -22.81 18.14
CA ASN A 305 -10.42 -23.32 19.34
C ASN A 305 -10.68 -22.20 20.36
N ALA A 306 -10.78 -20.94 19.92
CA ALA A 306 -10.92 -19.83 20.84
C ALA A 306 -12.28 -19.82 21.56
N ALA A 307 -12.36 -19.49 22.85
CA ALA A 307 -13.64 -19.57 23.57
C ALA A 307 -14.70 -18.61 22.99
N VAL A 308 -14.33 -17.36 22.69
CA VAL A 308 -15.25 -16.39 22.06
C VAL A 308 -14.60 -15.73 20.86
N GLU A 309 -15.30 -15.78 19.73
CA GLU A 309 -14.89 -15.16 18.47
C GLU A 309 -15.89 -14.08 18.07
N THR A 310 -15.44 -12.82 17.96
CA THR A 310 -16.33 -11.69 17.68
C THR A 310 -15.83 -10.80 16.56
N PHE A 311 -16.62 -10.68 15.50
CA PHE A 311 -16.44 -9.71 14.44
C PHE A 311 -17.58 -8.68 14.49
N THR A 312 -17.24 -7.43 14.80
CA THR A 312 -18.27 -6.43 15.14
C THR A 312 -18.82 -5.71 13.92
N SER A 313 -17.96 -5.25 13.01
CA SER A 313 -18.41 -4.40 11.91
C SER A 313 -17.59 -4.58 10.63
N TYR A 314 -18.31 -4.74 9.52
CA TYR A 314 -17.78 -4.74 8.16
C TYR A 314 -18.52 -3.69 7.32
N ARG A 315 -17.78 -2.72 6.80
CA ARG A 315 -18.25 -1.63 5.95
C ARG A 315 -19.49 -0.89 6.49
N ASP A 316 -19.51 -0.57 7.79
CA ASP A 316 -20.57 0.28 8.34
C ASP A 316 -20.43 1.71 7.82
N LYS A 317 -21.52 2.29 7.33
CA LYS A 317 -21.60 3.68 6.85
C LYS A 317 -20.68 4.02 5.67
N ALA A 318 -20.19 3.04 4.92
CA ALA A 318 -19.52 3.39 3.67
C ALA A 318 -20.53 3.86 2.60
N ASN A 319 -20.09 4.64 1.62
CA ASN A 319 -20.96 5.09 0.53
C ASN A 319 -21.30 3.94 -0.43
N VAL A 320 -20.32 3.41 -1.18
CA VAL A 320 -20.42 2.24 -2.08
C VAL A 320 -19.28 1.24 -1.79
N GLY A 321 -19.04 0.21 -2.61
CA GLY A 321 -17.86 -0.66 -2.52
C GLY A 321 -17.99 -2.02 -3.20
N GLU A 322 -16.84 -2.68 -3.43
CA GLU A 322 -16.73 -4.07 -3.89
C GLU A 322 -16.04 -4.91 -2.82
N ASP A 323 -16.80 -5.80 -2.19
CA ASP A 323 -16.35 -6.51 -1.01
C ASP A 323 -16.44 -8.03 -1.15
N SER A 324 -15.47 -8.72 -0.57
CA SER A 324 -15.49 -10.17 -0.43
C SER A 324 -15.05 -10.60 0.97
N PHE A 325 -15.83 -11.50 1.55
CA PHE A 325 -15.57 -12.20 2.80
C PHE A 325 -15.63 -13.70 2.55
N GLN A 326 -14.52 -14.44 2.65
CA GLN A 326 -14.50 -15.84 2.22
C GLN A 326 -14.95 -16.79 3.33
N SER A 327 -14.35 -16.74 4.52
CA SER A 327 -14.68 -17.69 5.57
C SER A 327 -14.60 -17.09 6.96
N TYR A 328 -15.64 -17.37 7.74
CA TYR A 328 -15.70 -17.04 9.15
C TYR A 328 -15.90 -18.33 9.95
N ALA A 329 -15.04 -18.56 10.94
CA ALA A 329 -15.10 -19.67 11.88
C ALA A 329 -15.16 -21.08 11.26
N LYS A 330 -14.58 -21.23 10.07
CA LYS A 330 -14.52 -22.52 9.38
C LYS A 330 -13.74 -23.53 10.23
N ASN A 331 -14.23 -24.76 10.34
CA ASN A 331 -13.60 -25.85 11.10
C ASN A 331 -13.25 -25.50 12.57
N SER A 332 -13.89 -24.49 13.16
CA SER A 332 -13.57 -24.03 14.51
C SER A 332 -14.30 -24.83 15.58
N ASN A 333 -13.76 -24.86 16.80
CA ASN A 333 -14.39 -25.47 17.98
C ASN A 333 -14.68 -24.45 19.10
N GLY A 334 -14.65 -23.15 18.79
CA GLY A 334 -14.94 -22.10 19.75
C GLY A 334 -16.35 -22.13 20.33
N GLU A 335 -16.54 -21.70 21.58
CA GLU A 335 -17.82 -21.81 22.30
C GLU A 335 -18.91 -20.91 21.69
N LYS A 336 -18.53 -19.66 21.35
CA LYS A 336 -19.47 -18.67 20.85
C LYS A 336 -18.88 -17.85 19.71
N ILE A 337 -19.65 -17.73 18.64
CA ILE A 337 -19.20 -17.02 17.45
C ILE A 337 -20.24 -16.00 17.00
N ASN A 338 -19.85 -14.72 16.99
CA ASN A 338 -20.75 -13.61 16.69
C ASN A 338 -20.22 -12.73 15.55
N PHE A 339 -21.05 -12.61 14.50
CA PHE A 339 -20.85 -11.63 13.45
C PHE A 339 -21.96 -10.59 13.54
N ALA A 340 -21.63 -9.37 13.95
CA ALA A 340 -22.65 -8.37 14.28
C ALA A 340 -23.12 -7.55 13.07
N ASN A 341 -22.26 -7.20 12.11
CA ASN A 341 -22.67 -6.37 10.97
C ASN A 341 -21.86 -6.64 9.71
N TYR A 342 -22.55 -6.99 8.61
CA TYR A 342 -21.97 -7.17 7.27
C TYR A 342 -22.66 -6.29 6.22
N GLY A 343 -21.93 -5.33 5.63
CA GLY A 343 -22.36 -4.63 4.42
C GLY A 343 -23.42 -3.55 4.64
N LYS A 344 -23.38 -2.86 5.78
CA LYS A 344 -24.29 -1.74 6.10
C LYS A 344 -23.78 -0.43 5.50
N SER A 345 -23.77 -0.33 4.17
CA SER A 345 -23.45 0.90 3.44
C SER A 345 -24.67 1.79 3.19
N PHE A 346 -24.42 3.07 2.92
CA PHE A 346 -25.44 4.06 2.55
C PHE A 346 -26.04 3.75 1.18
N ASN A 347 -25.21 3.42 0.19
CA ASN A 347 -25.64 2.94 -1.12
C ASN A 347 -25.27 1.47 -1.30
N VAL A 348 -26.03 0.79 -2.16
CA VAL A 348 -25.87 -0.65 -2.41
C VAL A 348 -24.55 -0.89 -3.15
N GLY A 349 -23.64 -1.65 -2.53
CA GLY A 349 -22.41 -2.15 -3.15
C GLY A 349 -22.57 -3.56 -3.71
N PHE A 350 -21.46 -4.21 -4.05
CA PHE A 350 -21.41 -5.63 -4.36
C PHE A 350 -20.67 -6.37 -3.25
N ASP A 351 -21.39 -7.18 -2.47
CA ASP A 351 -20.79 -7.91 -1.34
C ASP A 351 -20.92 -9.42 -1.55
N LYS A 352 -19.79 -10.13 -1.47
CA LYS A 352 -19.74 -11.59 -1.55
C LYS A 352 -19.31 -12.19 -0.23
N PHE A 353 -20.21 -12.91 0.44
CA PHE A 353 -19.89 -13.69 1.62
C PHE A 353 -19.95 -15.19 1.30
N THR A 354 -18.81 -15.90 1.39
CA THR A 354 -18.75 -17.29 0.90
C THR A 354 -19.16 -18.33 1.94
N GLY A 355 -18.64 -18.27 3.16
CA GLY A 355 -18.78 -19.37 4.12
C GLY A 355 -18.81 -18.94 5.59
N TYR A 356 -19.82 -19.41 6.33
CA TYR A 356 -20.00 -19.09 7.76
C TYR A 356 -20.10 -20.35 8.62
N GLY A 357 -19.13 -20.58 9.52
CA GLY A 357 -19.11 -21.70 10.46
C GLY A 357 -19.01 -23.10 9.83
N LYS A 358 -18.66 -23.19 8.54
CA LYS A 358 -18.60 -24.48 7.83
C LYS A 358 -17.66 -25.46 8.54
N GLY A 359 -18.18 -26.64 8.92
CA GLY A 359 -17.41 -27.66 9.62
C GLY A 359 -17.15 -27.39 11.10
N ALA A 360 -17.69 -26.30 11.66
CA ALA A 360 -17.55 -25.98 13.08
C ALA A 360 -18.38 -26.93 13.98
N GLN A 361 -17.88 -27.22 15.18
CA GLN A 361 -18.49 -28.15 16.13
C GLN A 361 -18.78 -27.47 17.48
N GLY A 362 -19.97 -27.71 18.05
CA GLY A 362 -20.28 -27.37 19.45
C GLY A 362 -20.71 -25.94 19.78
N GLN A 363 -21.11 -25.11 18.80
CA GLN A 363 -21.14 -23.65 18.98
C GLN A 363 -22.53 -23.00 18.97
N SER A 364 -22.67 -21.89 19.70
CA SER A 364 -23.74 -20.91 19.47
C SER A 364 -23.30 -19.93 18.38
N ILE A 365 -23.98 -20.00 17.24
CA ILE A 365 -23.63 -19.24 16.04
C ILE A 365 -24.66 -18.11 15.82
N GLY A 366 -24.20 -16.86 15.95
CA GLY A 366 -25.03 -15.67 15.86
C GLY A 366 -24.64 -14.71 14.74
N PHE A 367 -25.58 -14.45 13.83
CA PHE A 367 -25.43 -13.43 12.79
C PHE A 367 -26.51 -12.35 12.95
N LYS A 368 -26.14 -11.09 13.17
CA LYS A 368 -27.11 -10.06 13.56
C LYS A 368 -27.70 -9.29 12.37
N ILE A 369 -26.86 -8.72 11.49
CA ILE A 369 -27.30 -7.83 10.40
C ILE A 369 -26.51 -8.12 9.12
N TYR A 370 -27.22 -8.25 7.98
CA TYR A 370 -26.63 -8.27 6.64
C TYR A 370 -27.26 -7.18 5.75
N GLY A 371 -26.44 -6.66 4.83
CA GLY A 371 -26.81 -5.71 3.78
C GLY A 371 -27.63 -6.29 2.63
N VAL A 372 -27.97 -5.43 1.69
CA VAL A 372 -28.77 -5.74 0.49
C VAL A 372 -27.84 -5.98 -0.69
N ASN A 373 -28.22 -6.89 -1.60
CA ASN A 373 -27.44 -7.29 -2.78
C ASN A 373 -26.18 -8.11 -2.47
N ASN A 374 -26.30 -9.01 -1.50
CA ASN A 374 -25.21 -9.84 -1.03
C ASN A 374 -25.41 -11.28 -1.48
N SER A 375 -24.37 -11.94 -1.98
CA SER A 375 -24.39 -13.38 -2.20
C SER A 375 -23.89 -14.10 -0.94
N PHE A 376 -24.68 -15.02 -0.41
CA PHE A 376 -24.32 -15.87 0.74
C PHE A 376 -24.45 -17.35 0.35
N SER A 377 -23.32 -18.06 0.22
CA SER A 377 -23.32 -19.38 -0.45
C SER A 377 -23.26 -20.60 0.46
N ASP A 378 -22.67 -20.51 1.66
CA ASP A 378 -22.41 -21.69 2.48
C ASP A 378 -22.44 -21.35 3.99
N TYR A 379 -23.11 -22.17 4.80
CA TYR A 379 -23.20 -21.96 6.25
C TYR A 379 -23.39 -23.25 7.05
N ALA A 380 -22.92 -23.22 8.30
CA ALA A 380 -23.07 -24.29 9.27
C ALA A 380 -24.55 -24.66 9.46
N LYS A 381 -24.80 -25.96 9.71
CA LYS A 381 -26.06 -26.58 10.16
C LYS A 381 -27.24 -25.60 10.21
N LYS A 382 -28.11 -25.62 9.19
CA LYS A 382 -29.20 -24.64 8.99
C LYS A 382 -30.09 -24.42 10.22
N GLU A 383 -30.15 -25.39 11.12
CA GLU A 383 -30.94 -25.41 12.35
C GLU A 383 -30.29 -24.64 13.52
N SER A 384 -28.97 -24.45 13.53
CA SER A 384 -28.23 -23.82 14.64
C SER A 384 -27.82 -22.36 14.37
N VAL A 385 -28.05 -21.85 13.16
CA VAL A 385 -27.70 -20.47 12.79
C VAL A 385 -28.92 -19.57 12.98
N SER A 386 -28.81 -18.60 13.88
CA SER A 386 -29.85 -17.59 14.09
C SER A 386 -29.51 -16.29 13.36
N PHE A 387 -30.41 -15.85 12.48
CA PHE A 387 -30.37 -14.52 11.86
C PHE A 387 -31.34 -13.60 12.58
N LYS A 388 -30.82 -12.58 13.27
CA LYS A 388 -31.67 -11.71 14.10
C LYS A 388 -32.44 -10.66 13.30
N SER A 389 -31.88 -10.15 12.21
CA SER A 389 -32.53 -9.07 11.46
C SER A 389 -32.01 -8.95 10.03
N TYR A 390 -32.90 -8.51 9.14
CA TYR A 390 -32.58 -8.12 7.77
C TYR A 390 -32.86 -6.62 7.60
N THR A 391 -31.88 -5.88 7.09
CA THR A 391 -32.06 -4.49 6.67
C THR A 391 -32.49 -4.48 5.21
N LYS A 392 -33.81 -4.31 4.95
CA LYS A 392 -34.27 -3.92 3.60
C LYS A 392 -33.70 -2.55 3.27
N ALA A 393 -33.27 -2.36 2.02
CA ALA A 393 -32.88 -1.05 1.50
C ALA A 393 -34.11 -0.15 1.60
N SER A 394 -34.15 0.70 2.62
CA SER A 394 -35.18 1.72 2.74
C SER A 394 -34.74 2.89 1.87
N SER A 395 -35.39 3.03 0.72
CA SER A 395 -35.45 4.29 0.00
C SER A 395 -36.13 5.31 0.90
N GLY A 396 -35.36 6.06 1.69
CA GLY A 396 -35.89 7.24 2.36
C GLY A 396 -35.24 7.61 3.69
N LYS A 397 -34.66 8.82 3.70
CA LYS A 397 -34.24 9.63 4.85
C LYS A 397 -33.31 8.92 5.83
N GLY A 398 -32.02 9.19 5.65
CA GLY A 398 -30.98 8.96 6.66
C GLY A 398 -31.47 9.45 8.02
N THR A 399 -31.69 8.51 8.91
CA THR A 399 -31.80 8.78 10.33
C THR A 399 -30.48 9.42 10.75
N THR A 400 -30.54 10.69 11.14
CA THR A 400 -29.44 11.41 11.78
C THR A 400 -29.14 10.72 13.10
N MET A 401 -28.31 9.68 13.05
CA MET A 401 -27.79 9.00 14.23
C MET A 401 -26.45 9.64 14.58
N ALA A 402 -26.37 10.11 15.83
CA ALA A 402 -25.23 10.84 16.37
C ALA A 402 -23.91 10.13 16.03
N ALA A 403 -22.96 10.90 15.53
CA ALA A 403 -21.59 10.48 15.36
C ALA A 403 -21.11 9.83 16.67
N SER A 404 -20.65 8.58 16.60
CA SER A 404 -19.97 7.91 17.71
C SER A 404 -18.84 8.82 18.20
N GLY A 405 -19.04 9.40 19.39
CA GLY A 405 -18.22 10.49 19.94
C GLY A 405 -16.79 10.11 20.35
N SER A 406 -16.29 8.95 19.93
CA SER A 406 -14.98 8.44 20.36
C SER A 406 -13.83 8.71 19.38
N LEU A 407 -14.11 9.19 18.15
CA LEU A 407 -13.06 9.46 17.14
C LEU A 407 -12.85 10.98 16.88
N VAL A 408 -13.60 11.85 17.55
CA VAL A 408 -13.71 13.30 17.28
C VAL A 408 -12.59 14.13 17.94
N LYS A 409 -11.44 13.55 18.26
CA LYS A 409 -10.27 14.29 18.79
C LYS A 409 -9.02 14.11 17.94
N ARG A 410 -9.16 13.96 16.62
CA ARG A 410 -7.99 13.94 15.73
C ARG A 410 -8.02 15.12 14.76
N TRP A 411 -6.98 15.93 14.88
CA TRP A 411 -6.72 17.12 14.09
C TRP A 411 -6.32 16.69 12.67
N VAL A 412 -7.31 16.54 11.80
CA VAL A 412 -7.11 16.41 10.37
C VAL A 412 -7.10 17.83 9.80
N GLU A 413 -6.12 18.14 8.95
CA GLU A 413 -6.01 19.45 8.31
C GLU A 413 -7.35 19.87 7.68
N PRO A 414 -7.91 21.04 8.03
CA PRO A 414 -9.15 21.52 7.45
C PRO A 414 -9.08 21.57 5.92
N GLY A 415 -10.05 20.93 5.25
CA GLY A 415 -10.11 20.87 3.80
C GLY A 415 -9.46 19.64 3.17
N LYS A 416 -8.59 18.92 3.89
CA LYS A 416 -7.93 17.70 3.37
C LYS A 416 -8.94 16.64 2.95
N PHE A 417 -10.07 16.57 3.65
CA PHE A 417 -11.24 15.80 3.26
C PHE A 417 -12.49 16.67 3.44
N PHE A 418 -13.45 16.51 2.55
CA PHE A 418 -14.77 17.09 2.70
C PHE A 418 -15.83 16.07 2.30
N ARG A 419 -16.99 16.14 2.93
CA ARG A 419 -18.16 15.37 2.51
C ARG A 419 -18.94 16.20 1.51
N GLU A 420 -19.53 15.56 0.51
CA GLU A 420 -20.36 16.24 -0.49
C GLU A 420 -21.50 17.05 0.16
N SER A 421 -22.06 16.57 1.27
CA SER A 421 -23.08 17.27 2.05
C SER A 421 -22.64 18.64 2.61
N MET A 422 -21.33 18.92 2.62
CA MET A 422 -20.75 20.21 3.00
C MET A 422 -20.71 21.20 1.83
N LEU A 423 -20.84 20.73 0.58
CA LEU A 423 -20.85 21.55 -0.64
C LEU A 423 -22.22 22.21 -0.82
N LYS A 424 -22.45 23.30 -0.10
CA LYS A 424 -23.67 24.12 -0.23
C LYS A 424 -23.32 25.50 -0.77
N LYS A 425 -24.19 26.04 -1.63
CA LYS A 425 -24.02 27.40 -2.16
C LYS A 425 -23.89 28.39 -1.00
N GLY A 426 -22.82 29.19 -1.02
CA GLY A 426 -22.52 30.19 0.01
C GLY A 426 -21.72 29.68 1.21
N VAL A 427 -21.40 28.38 1.29
CA VAL A 427 -20.51 27.84 2.32
C VAL A 427 -19.06 27.94 1.86
N VAL A 428 -18.23 28.62 2.65
CA VAL A 428 -16.78 28.69 2.44
C VAL A 428 -16.16 27.38 2.92
N MET A 429 -15.56 26.64 2.00
CA MET A 429 -14.86 25.40 2.33
C MET A 429 -13.38 25.72 2.55
N PRO A 430 -12.78 25.36 3.69
CA PRO A 430 -11.33 25.41 3.82
C PRO A 430 -10.76 24.45 2.78
N MET A 431 -9.78 24.90 2.01
CA MET A 431 -9.05 24.07 1.07
C MET A 431 -7.69 23.78 1.72
N PRO A 432 -7.23 22.51 1.71
CA PRO A 432 -5.95 22.18 2.30
C PRO A 432 -4.86 22.83 1.47
N ASP A 433 -3.64 22.84 1.99
CA ASP A 433 -2.49 23.25 1.20
C ASP A 433 -2.37 22.37 -0.08
N ILE A 434 -2.70 22.96 -1.24
CA ILE A 434 -2.69 22.31 -2.55
C ILE A 434 -1.35 22.48 -3.28
N GLU A 435 -0.34 23.06 -2.63
CA GLU A 435 1.00 23.08 -3.21
C GLU A 435 1.46 21.64 -3.46
N ASP A 436 1.99 21.38 -4.66
CA ASP A 436 2.55 20.08 -5.02
C ASP A 436 3.81 19.86 -4.19
N LYS A 437 3.63 19.27 -3.00
CA LYS A 437 4.71 18.85 -2.11
C LYS A 437 5.44 17.63 -2.62
N MET A 438 5.03 17.03 -3.75
CA MET A 438 5.74 15.89 -4.31
C MET A 438 7.10 16.36 -4.88
N PRO A 439 8.17 15.54 -4.81
CA PRO A 439 9.39 15.88 -5.51
C PRO A 439 9.09 16.00 -7.01
N LYS A 440 9.92 16.74 -7.73
CA LYS A 440 9.77 16.86 -9.18
C LYS A 440 9.71 15.47 -9.81
N ARG A 441 8.62 15.21 -10.53
CA ARG A 441 8.42 13.97 -11.30
C ARG A 441 8.45 14.29 -12.76
N SER A 442 9.20 13.49 -13.49
CA SER A 442 9.29 13.57 -14.93
C SER A 442 8.85 12.25 -15.57
N PHE A 443 8.43 12.34 -16.83
CA PHE A 443 8.17 11.19 -17.67
C PHE A 443 9.40 10.89 -18.52
N LEU A 444 9.75 9.61 -18.61
CA LEU A 444 10.63 9.13 -19.66
C LEU A 444 9.82 8.82 -20.90
N PRO A 445 10.31 9.17 -22.10
CA PRO A 445 9.77 8.59 -23.32
C PRO A 445 10.00 7.08 -23.25
N GLY A 446 8.93 6.30 -23.48
CA GLY A 446 9.05 4.85 -23.51
C GLY A 446 10.08 4.41 -24.56
N PRO A 447 10.78 3.28 -24.36
CA PRO A 447 11.56 2.69 -25.44
C PRO A 447 10.59 2.30 -26.58
N TYR A 448 11.10 2.34 -27.80
CA TYR A 448 10.46 2.17 -29.11
C TYR A 448 9.59 0.87 -29.28
N PRO A 449 9.09 0.59 -30.52
CA PRO A 449 7.71 0.25 -30.91
C PRO A 449 7.26 -1.19 -30.46
N PRO A 450 6.04 -1.69 -30.77
CA PRO A 450 5.27 -2.61 -29.92
C PRO A 450 5.71 -4.09 -29.89
N ASN A 451 6.99 -4.43 -30.00
CA ASN A 451 7.46 -5.82 -30.15
C ASN A 451 8.49 -6.34 -29.15
N TYR A 452 8.69 -5.68 -28.00
CA TYR A 452 9.45 -6.27 -26.90
C TYR A 452 8.54 -6.57 -25.73
N HIS A 453 7.96 -7.78 -25.75
CA HIS A 453 7.35 -8.39 -24.59
C HIS A 453 8.42 -8.58 -23.51
N LEU A 454 8.33 -7.79 -22.43
CA LEU A 454 8.81 -8.24 -21.13
C LEU A 454 8.03 -9.52 -20.78
N PRO A 455 8.68 -10.64 -20.47
CA PRO A 455 7.97 -11.85 -20.09
C PRO A 455 7.26 -11.58 -18.76
N LEU A 456 5.93 -11.56 -18.81
CA LEU A 456 5.09 -11.69 -17.62
C LEU A 456 5.54 -12.96 -16.87
N PRO A 457 5.67 -12.92 -15.53
CA PRO A 457 5.86 -14.14 -14.77
C PRO A 457 4.64 -15.04 -15.02
N LYS A 458 4.89 -16.19 -15.63
CA LYS A 458 3.90 -17.26 -15.74
C LYS A 458 3.47 -17.60 -14.31
N SER A 459 2.18 -17.44 -14.02
CA SER A 459 1.54 -18.08 -12.89
C SER A 459 1.71 -19.60 -13.05
N GLY A 460 2.62 -20.17 -12.27
CA GLY A 460 2.71 -21.62 -12.12
C GLY A 460 1.46 -22.11 -11.41
N SER A 461 0.71 -22.95 -12.10
CA SER A 461 -0.22 -23.94 -11.56
C SER A 461 0.48 -24.93 -10.63
#